data_AF-A0A971RG29-F1
#
_entry.id   AF-A0A971RG29-F1
#
_cell.length_a   1.000
_cell.length_b   1.000
_cell.length_c   1.000
_cell.angle_alpha   90.00
_cell.angle_beta   90.00
_cell.angle_gamma   90.00
#
_symmetry.space_group_name_H-M   'P 1'
#
loop_
_entity.id
_entity.type
_entity.pdbx_description
1 polymer ?
#
loop_
_entity_poly.entity_id
_entity_poly.type
_entity_poly.pdbx_seq_one_letter_code
_entity_poly.pdbx_strand_id
1 'polypeptide(L)'
;MKKKYGALRFIVSLVRVIAWIVLVGGIIGALAMVIVAAIGGRASIPGVPATQGAGGVLMALLMGLGIVIGSALGFLFFQAQADLVYLGLAIEENTRLTAQLLQGDASLRGLGE
;
A
#
# COMPACT_ATOMS: atom_id res chain seq x y z
N MET A 1 5.23 28.12 -10.41
CA MET A 1 4.68 26.95 -11.14
C MET A 1 3.48 26.39 -10.40
N LYS A 2 2.28 26.32 -11.02
CA LYS A 2 1.10 25.72 -10.38
C LYS A 2 1.33 24.21 -10.24
N LYS A 3 1.40 23.69 -9.01
CA LYS A 3 1.42 22.24 -8.73
C LYS A 3 0.06 21.63 -9.10
N LYS A 4 -0.16 21.34 -10.39
CA LYS A 4 -1.43 20.80 -10.90
C LYS A 4 -1.83 19.45 -10.25
N TYR A 5 -0.86 18.69 -9.76
CA TYR A 5 -1.08 17.33 -9.24
C TYR A 5 -1.00 17.21 -7.71
N GLY A 6 -1.21 18.30 -6.97
CA GLY A 6 -1.16 18.29 -5.51
C GLY A 6 -2.12 17.27 -4.88
N ALA A 7 -3.36 17.21 -5.35
CA ALA A 7 -4.36 16.26 -4.90
C ALA A 7 -3.96 14.80 -5.18
N LEU A 8 -3.36 14.52 -6.33
CA LEU A 8 -2.93 13.17 -6.69
C LEU A 8 -1.78 12.69 -5.79
N ARG A 9 -0.78 13.56 -5.54
CA ARG A 9 0.31 13.26 -4.59
C ARG A 9 -0.24 12.97 -3.18
N PHE A 10 -1.25 13.72 -2.76
CA PHE A 10 -1.93 13.47 -1.49
C PHE A 10 -2.64 12.10 -1.49
N ILE A 11 -3.45 11.80 -2.50
CA ILE A 11 -4.13 10.50 -2.62
C ILE A 11 -3.13 9.34 -2.59
N VAL A 12 -2.01 9.46 -3.29
CA VAL A 12 -0.97 8.43 -3.29
C VAL A 12 -0.38 8.24 -1.89
N SER A 13 -0.10 9.31 -1.16
CA SER A 13 0.33 9.20 0.24
C SER A 13 -0.72 8.52 1.12
N LEU A 14 -2.01 8.80 0.91
CA LEU A 14 -3.11 8.15 1.62
C LEU A 14 -3.18 6.65 1.31
N VAL A 15 -3.05 6.26 0.03
CA VAL A 15 -3.00 4.84 -0.38
C VAL A 15 -1.84 4.11 0.30
N ARG A 16 -0.67 4.74 0.41
CA ARG A 16 0.47 4.16 1.13
C ARG A 16 0.19 3.97 2.62
N VAL A 17 -0.47 4.94 3.26
CA VAL A 17 -0.89 4.80 4.66
C VAL A 17 -1.89 3.65 4.81
N ILE A 18 -2.86 3.53 3.90
CA ILE A 18 -3.82 2.42 3.89
C ILE A 18 -3.09 1.07 3.71
N ALA A 19 -2.10 0.98 2.83
CA ALA A 19 -1.30 -0.22 2.66
C ALA A 19 -0.68 -0.68 4.00
N TRP A 20 -0.05 0.25 4.72
CA TRP A 20 0.53 -0.03 6.04
C TRP A 20 -0.52 -0.43 7.07
N ILE A 21 -1.68 0.22 7.08
CA ILE A 21 -2.80 -0.14 7.97
C ILE A 21 -3.24 -1.58 7.70
N VAL A 22 -3.37 -1.96 6.42
CA VAL A 22 -3.76 -3.34 6.03
C VAL A 22 -2.71 -4.35 6.51
N LEU A 23 -1.42 -4.06 6.34
CA LEU A 23 -0.34 -4.95 6.79
C LEU A 23 -0.34 -5.11 8.31
N VAL A 24 -0.27 -3.99 9.04
CA VAL A 24 -0.20 -3.99 10.50
C VAL A 24 -1.47 -4.59 11.10
N GLY A 25 -2.64 -4.22 10.58
CA GLY A 25 -3.92 -4.80 10.98
C GLY A 25 -3.99 -6.30 10.73
N GLY A 26 -3.49 -6.77 9.59
CA GLY A 26 -3.40 -8.20 9.28
C GLY A 26 -2.50 -8.96 10.26
N ILE A 27 -1.32 -8.43 10.59
CA ILE A 27 -0.41 -9.02 11.56
C ILE A 27 -1.06 -9.09 12.95
N ILE A 28 -1.64 -7.99 13.42
CA ILE A 28 -2.32 -7.94 14.73
C ILE A 28 -3.49 -8.93 14.76
N GLY A 29 -4.30 -8.99 13.70
CA GLY A 29 -5.42 -9.93 13.59
C GLY A 29 -4.97 -11.40 13.61
N ALA A 30 -3.89 -11.73 12.90
CA ALA A 30 -3.31 -13.07 12.91
C ALA A 30 -2.81 -13.46 14.31
N LEU A 31 -2.12 -12.55 15.01
CA LEU A 31 -1.66 -12.78 16.37
C LEU A 31 -2.83 -12.97 17.34
N ALA A 32 -3.86 -12.11 17.26
CA ALA A 32 -5.05 -12.22 18.10
C ALA A 32 -5.73 -13.59 17.94
N MET A 33 -5.85 -14.08 16.70
CA MET A 33 -6.42 -15.39 16.41
C MET A 33 -5.63 -16.54 17.05
N VAL A 34 -4.30 -16.51 16.93
CA VAL A 34 -3.42 -17.54 17.52
C VAL A 34 -3.48 -17.50 19.05
N ILE A 35 -3.48 -16.30 19.66
CA ILE A 35 -3.55 -16.14 21.12
C ILE A 35 -4.89 -16.67 21.65
N VAL A 36 -6.01 -16.32 21.03
CA VAL A 36 -7.35 -16.82 21.43
C VAL A 36 -7.40 -18.34 21.36
N ALA A 37 -6.87 -18.94 20.31
CA ALA A 37 -6.82 -20.39 20.17
C ALA A 37 -5.93 -21.03 21.26
N ALA A 38 -4.77 -20.43 21.56
CA ALA A 38 -3.83 -20.94 22.57
C ALA A 38 -4.40 -20.95 23.99
N ILE A 39 -5.26 -19.99 24.36
CA ILE A 39 -5.94 -19.95 25.67
C ILE A 39 -7.24 -20.77 25.70
N GLY A 40 -7.49 -21.59 24.68
CA GLY A 40 -8.65 -22.48 24.59
C GLY A 40 -9.95 -21.79 24.21
N GLY A 41 -9.90 -20.69 23.44
CA GLY A 41 -11.10 -20.01 22.93
C GLY A 41 -11.93 -19.30 23.99
N ARG A 42 -11.37 -19.08 25.19
CA ARG A 42 -12.07 -18.46 26.32
C ARG A 42 -12.33 -16.96 26.16
N ALA A 43 -11.66 -16.32 25.21
CA ALA A 43 -11.89 -14.93 24.84
C ALA A 43 -12.67 -14.88 23.51
N SER A 44 -13.78 -14.14 23.50
CA SER A 44 -14.52 -13.86 22.26
C SER A 44 -14.03 -12.53 21.68
N ILE A 45 -13.46 -12.58 20.48
CA ILE A 45 -13.08 -11.39 19.72
C ILE A 45 -14.03 -11.27 18.52
N PRO A 46 -14.69 -10.12 18.32
CA PRO A 46 -15.53 -9.90 17.14
C PRO A 46 -14.75 -10.16 15.84
N GLY A 47 -15.33 -10.98 14.96
CA GLY A 47 -14.70 -11.35 13.68
C GLY A 47 -13.67 -12.48 13.76
N VAL A 48 -13.39 -13.04 14.94
CA VAL A 48 -12.53 -14.22 15.10
C VAL A 48 -13.41 -15.44 15.43
N PRO A 49 -13.42 -16.49 14.57
CA PRO A 49 -14.16 -17.71 14.86
C PRO A 49 -13.68 -18.38 16.15
N ALA A 50 -14.60 -18.84 17.00
CA ALA A 50 -14.27 -19.58 18.19
C ALA A 50 -13.70 -20.96 17.81
N THR A 51 -12.42 -21.19 18.08
CA THR A 51 -11.76 -22.48 17.86
C THR A 51 -11.58 -23.20 19.20
N GLN A 52 -12.34 -24.27 19.45
CA GLN A 52 -12.23 -25.07 20.68
C GLN A 52 -11.54 -26.41 20.40
N GLY A 53 -10.68 -26.86 21.33
CA GLY A 53 -9.98 -28.15 21.28
C GLY A 53 -8.63 -28.14 20.54
N ALA A 54 -7.91 -29.27 20.57
CA ALA A 54 -6.56 -29.40 20.01
C ALA A 54 -6.47 -29.14 18.49
N GLY A 55 -7.54 -29.45 17.74
CA GLY A 55 -7.65 -29.09 16.32
C GLY A 55 -7.80 -27.58 16.08
N GLY A 56 -8.24 -26.82 17.08
CA GLY A 56 -8.45 -25.38 17.00
C GLY A 56 -7.16 -24.58 16.90
N VAL A 57 -6.09 -25.02 17.56
CA VAL A 57 -4.78 -24.34 17.52
C VAL A 57 -4.12 -24.50 16.15
N LEU A 58 -4.11 -25.71 15.60
CA LEU A 58 -3.58 -25.96 14.26
C LEU A 58 -4.32 -25.16 13.20
N MET A 59 -5.66 -25.14 13.24
CA MET A 59 -6.46 -24.33 12.31
C MET A 59 -6.23 -22.83 12.48
N ALA A 60 -6.04 -22.34 13.70
CA ALA A 60 -5.71 -20.93 13.96
C ALA A 60 -4.33 -20.55 13.41
N LEU A 61 -3.34 -21.45 13.47
CA LEU A 61 -2.03 -21.23 12.86
C LEU A 61 -2.11 -21.15 11.33
N LEU A 62 -2.85 -22.06 10.70
CA LEU A 62 -3.03 -22.07 9.24
C LEU A 62 -3.79 -20.82 8.76
N MET A 63 -4.88 -20.46 9.44
CA MET A 63 -5.64 -19.24 9.16
C MET A 63 -4.81 -17.98 9.41
N GLY A 64 -4.07 -17.92 10.52
CA GLY A 64 -3.17 -16.82 10.84
C GLY A 64 -2.09 -16.63 9.78
N LEU A 65 -1.48 -17.73 9.31
CA LEU A 65 -0.54 -17.70 8.20
C LEU A 65 -1.20 -17.16 6.91
N GLY A 66 -2.41 -17.64 6.59
CA GLY A 66 -3.20 -17.14 5.46
C GLY A 66 -3.48 -15.64 5.54
N ILE A 67 -3.83 -15.12 6.73
CA ILE A 67 -4.04 -13.69 6.97
C ILE A 67 -2.76 -12.90 6.78
N VAL A 68 -1.63 -13.37 7.31
CA VAL A 68 -0.33 -12.70 7.14
C VAL A 68 0.04 -12.64 5.65
N ILE A 69 -0.05 -13.76 4.94
CA ILE A 69 0.23 -13.80 3.50
C ILE A 69 -0.73 -12.86 2.73
N GLY A 70 -2.03 -12.93 2.99
CA GLY A 70 -3.03 -12.08 2.35
C GLY A 70 -2.78 -10.59 2.60
N SER A 71 -2.45 -10.20 3.84
CA SER A 71 -2.13 -8.82 4.20
C SER A 71 -0.82 -8.33 3.57
N ALA A 72 0.20 -9.20 3.44
CA ALA A 72 1.45 -8.89 2.76
C ALA A 72 1.24 -8.69 1.26
N LEU A 73 0.46 -9.56 0.62
CA LEU A 73 0.09 -9.40 -0.80
C LEU A 73 -0.75 -8.14 -1.02
N GLY A 74 -1.72 -7.86 -0.14
CA GLY A 74 -2.51 -6.63 -0.17
C GLY A 74 -1.64 -5.38 -0.03
N PHE A 75 -0.70 -5.39 0.92
CA PHE A 75 0.28 -4.32 1.10
C PHE A 75 1.09 -4.06 -0.18
N LEU A 76 1.64 -5.12 -0.78
CA LEU A 76 2.40 -5.03 -2.03
C LEU A 76 1.54 -4.46 -3.16
N PHE A 77 0.29 -4.90 -3.28
CA PHE A 77 -0.63 -4.42 -4.31
C PHE A 77 -0.95 -2.92 -4.16
N PHE A 78 -1.24 -2.46 -2.95
CA PHE A 78 -1.49 -1.04 -2.70
C PHE A 78 -0.23 -0.18 -2.89
N GLN A 79 0.94 -0.67 -2.49
CA GLN A 79 2.20 0.02 -2.76
C GLN A 79 2.51 0.13 -4.25
N ALA A 80 2.36 -0.97 -4.99
CA ALA A 80 2.60 -0.98 -6.43
C ALA A 80 1.71 0.03 -7.15
N GLN A 81 0.43 0.15 -6.77
CA GLN A 81 -0.46 1.19 -7.31
C GLN A 81 0.02 2.60 -6.98
N ALA A 82 0.45 2.85 -5.75
CA ALA A 82 1.02 4.14 -5.36
C ALA A 82 2.26 4.49 -6.19
N ASP A 83 3.12 3.52 -6.45
CA ASP A 83 4.33 3.67 -7.25
C ASP A 83 4.04 3.94 -8.72
N LEU A 84 3.05 3.25 -9.30
CA LEU A 84 2.62 3.51 -10.68
C LEU A 84 2.14 4.95 -10.88
N VAL A 85 1.42 5.51 -9.91
CA VAL A 85 0.98 6.91 -9.98
C VAL A 85 2.17 7.87 -9.87
N TYR A 86 3.11 7.62 -8.95
CA TYR A 86 4.32 8.43 -8.85
C TYR A 86 5.17 8.37 -10.11
N LEU A 87 5.28 7.18 -10.73
CA LEU A 87 5.98 7.00 -11.99
C LEU A 87 5.33 7.84 -13.10
N GLY A 88 4.00 7.80 -13.23
CA GLY A 88 3.28 8.62 -14.20
C GLY A 88 3.50 10.12 -14.00
N LEU A 89 3.52 10.58 -12.74
CA LEU A 89 3.83 11.98 -12.41
C LEU A 89 5.27 12.36 -12.78
N ALA A 90 6.23 11.48 -12.53
CA ALA A 90 7.63 11.71 -12.88
C ALA A 90 7.82 11.80 -14.40
N ILE A 91 7.13 10.95 -15.17
CA ILE A 91 7.15 10.99 -16.63
C ILE A 91 6.60 12.33 -17.14
N GLU A 92 5.43 12.77 -16.64
CA GLU A 92 4.82 14.06 -17.03
C GLU A 92 5.73 15.24 -16.75
N GLU A 93 6.36 15.26 -15.56
CA GLU A 93 7.28 16.31 -15.15
C GLU A 93 8.52 16.35 -16.06
N ASN A 94 9.10 15.20 -16.38
CA ASN A 94 10.23 15.09 -17.29
C ASN A 94 9.88 15.52 -18.72
N THR A 95 8.73 15.07 -19.26
CA THR A 95 8.29 15.46 -20.61
C THR A 95 8.02 16.97 -20.70
N ARG A 96 7.43 17.56 -19.67
CA ARG A 96 7.18 19.01 -19.61
C ARG A 96 8.48 19.81 -19.56
N LEU A 97 9.46 19.37 -18.77
CA LEU A 97 10.78 20.00 -18.70
C LEU A 97 11.50 19.92 -20.05
N THR A 98 11.50 18.76 -20.71
CA THR A 98 12.10 18.61 -22.05
C THR A 98 11.44 19.53 -23.07
N ALA A 99 10.10 19.64 -23.08
CA ALA A 99 9.39 20.54 -23.98
C ALA A 99 9.79 22.01 -23.76
N GLN A 100 9.93 22.44 -22.49
CA GLN A 100 10.37 23.80 -22.15
C GLN A 100 11.82 24.06 -22.59
N LEU A 101 12.72 23.09 -22.40
CA LEU A 101 14.11 23.21 -22.83
C LEU A 101 14.23 23.32 -24.35
N LEU A 102 13.47 22.51 -25.10
CA LEU A 102 13.46 22.58 -26.57
C LEU A 102 12.90 23.91 -27.10
N GLN A 103 11.86 24.46 -26.46
CA GLN A 103 11.34 25.79 -26.80
C GLN A 103 12.35 26.90 -26.50
N GLY A 104 13.06 26.79 -25.36
CA GLY A 104 14.14 27.70 -25.00
C GLY A 104 15.29 27.67 -26.02
N ASP A 105 15.77 26.48 -26.40
CA ASP A 105 16.86 26.31 -27.37
C ASP A 105 16.48 26.85 -28.76
N ALA A 106 15.24 26.61 -29.21
CA ALA A 106 14.72 27.19 -30.45
C ALA A 106 14.68 28.73 -30.41
N SER A 107 14.27 29.31 -29.28
CA SER A 107 14.23 30.77 -29.12
C SER A 107 15.63 31.41 -29.12
N LEU A 108 16.63 30.73 -28.55
CA LEU A 108 18.02 31.19 -28.56
C LEU A 108 18.64 31.13 -29.96
N ARG A 109 18.35 30.08 -30.73
CA ARG A 109 18.84 29.96 -32.11
C ARG A 109 18.25 31.02 -33.04
N GLY A 110 16.98 31.40 -32.86
CA GLY A 110 16.34 32.45 -33.67
C GLY A 110 16.82 33.87 -33.38
N LEU A 111 17.57 34.11 -32.29
CA LEU A 111 18.22 35.39 -32.00
C LEU A 111 19.66 35.47 -32.55
N GLY A 112 20.19 34.37 -33.08
CA GLY A 112 21.55 34.28 -33.63
C GLY A 112 21.64 34.45 -35.15
N GLU A 113 20.50 34.59 -35.85
CA GLU A 113 20.40 35.00 -37.26
C GLU A 113 19.95 36.46 -37.37
#